data_AF-A0A2V5WE71-F1
#
_entry.id   AF-A0A2V5WE71-F1
#
_cell.length_a   1.000
_cell.length_b   1.000
_cell.length_c   1.000
_cell.angle_alpha   90.00
_cell.angle_beta   90.00
_cell.angle_gamma   90.00
#
_symmetry.space_group_name_H-M   'P 1'
#
loop_
_entity.id
_entity.type
_entity.pdbx_description
1 polymer ?
#
loop_
_entity_poly.entity_id
_entity_poly.type
_entity_poly.pdbx_seq_one_letter_code
_entity_poly.pdbx_strand_id
1 'polypeptide(L)'
;IPERSIIGKSKRQPKLPGDHSVLREASQMQTKLPINATVQHPDLAEALRGESGTFFCQQGGQGFIVTAAEGFSIKSLRPVGRKIMEANVLLQSTPEPWAITKISEDVLEFGAVPQSPRQQRAA
;
A
#
# COMPACT_ATOMS: atom_id res chain seq x y z
N ILE A 1 25.11 -17.56 -67.67
CA ILE A 1 25.94 -18.25 -66.66
C ILE A 1 27.40 -18.03 -67.05
N PRO A 2 28.19 -17.40 -66.18
CA PRO A 2 29.38 -18.10 -65.71
C PRO A 2 29.51 -18.07 -64.18
N GLU A 3 30.14 -19.12 -63.69
CA GLU A 3 30.37 -19.51 -62.30
C GLU A 3 31.80 -19.12 -61.89
N ARG A 4 32.01 -18.69 -60.64
CA ARG A 4 33.05 -19.17 -59.68
C ARG A 4 33.51 -18.15 -58.63
N SER A 5 33.55 -18.64 -57.37
CA SER A 5 34.56 -18.39 -56.30
C SER A 5 34.57 -16.97 -55.67
N ILE A 6 34.93 -16.69 -54.41
CA ILE A 6 35.90 -17.27 -53.49
C ILE A 6 35.49 -16.87 -52.04
N ILE A 7 35.65 -17.78 -51.09
CA ILE A 7 35.57 -17.56 -49.63
C ILE A 7 36.68 -16.57 -49.22
N GLY A 8 36.35 -15.53 -48.44
CA GLY A 8 37.41 -14.64 -47.95
C GLY A 8 37.03 -13.60 -46.90
N LYS A 9 37.54 -13.85 -45.69
CA LYS A 9 38.11 -12.88 -44.73
C LYS A 9 37.18 -12.28 -43.67
N SER A 10 37.16 -13.00 -42.54
CA SER A 10 37.30 -12.52 -41.17
C SER A 10 37.57 -11.02 -40.99
N LYS A 11 36.64 -10.32 -40.32
CA LYS A 11 36.96 -9.13 -39.55
C LYS A 11 36.90 -9.46 -38.06
N ARG A 12 38.08 -9.47 -37.45
CA ARG A 12 38.30 -9.46 -36.01
C ARG A 12 37.75 -8.14 -35.45
N GLN A 13 37.02 -8.20 -34.35
CA GLN A 13 36.87 -7.06 -33.45
C GLN A 13 37.26 -7.49 -32.02
N PRO A 14 38.10 -6.74 -31.29
CA PRO A 14 38.56 -7.11 -29.95
C PRO A 14 37.50 -6.86 -28.85
N LYS A 15 37.62 -7.65 -27.77
CA LYS A 15 36.76 -7.74 -26.57
C LYS A 15 36.72 -6.48 -25.70
N LEU A 16 35.67 -6.36 -24.87
CA LEU A 16 35.77 -5.88 -23.48
C LEU A 16 34.94 -6.77 -22.53
N PRO A 17 35.37 -6.96 -21.26
CA PRO A 17 34.71 -7.84 -20.29
C PRO A 17 33.53 -7.10 -19.64
N GLY A 18 32.32 -7.58 -19.87
CA GLY A 18 31.14 -7.13 -19.13
C GLY A 18 30.97 -8.00 -17.90
N ASP A 19 31.60 -7.60 -16.79
CA ASP A 19 31.31 -8.09 -15.45
C ASP A 19 29.81 -7.88 -15.13
N HIS A 20 28.98 -8.88 -15.36
CA HIS A 20 27.59 -8.88 -14.88
C HIS A 20 27.52 -9.54 -13.50
N SER A 21 28.14 -8.86 -12.53
CA SER A 21 27.89 -9.10 -11.11
C SER A 21 26.65 -8.32 -10.66
N VAL A 22 25.43 -8.69 -11.07
CA VAL A 22 24.21 -8.20 -10.38
C VAL A 22 23.04 -9.17 -10.53
N LEU A 23 23.03 -10.26 -9.75
CA LEU A 23 21.80 -11.04 -9.50
C LEU A 23 21.70 -11.45 -8.03
N ARG A 24 21.93 -10.50 -7.12
CA ARG A 24 21.41 -10.57 -5.74
C ARG A 24 21.33 -9.16 -5.15
N GLU A 25 20.25 -8.46 -5.46
CA GLU A 25 19.68 -7.54 -4.48
C GLU A 25 18.16 -7.72 -4.53
N ALA A 26 17.70 -8.76 -3.85
CA ALA A 26 16.32 -8.90 -3.44
C ALA A 26 16.14 -8.04 -2.19
N SER A 27 15.96 -6.73 -2.33
CA SER A 27 15.53 -5.84 -1.25
C SER A 27 15.15 -4.47 -1.82
N GLN A 28 13.99 -3.95 -1.42
CA GLN A 28 13.48 -2.60 -1.72
C GLN A 28 12.90 -2.34 -3.12
N MET A 29 11.91 -3.12 -3.50
CA MET A 29 10.74 -2.54 -4.18
C MET A 29 9.61 -2.48 -3.15
N GLN A 30 9.78 -1.64 -2.12
CA GLN A 30 8.65 -1.24 -1.28
C GLN A 30 7.77 -0.35 -2.18
N THR A 31 6.78 -0.95 -2.84
CA THR A 31 5.79 -0.19 -3.60
C THR A 31 4.88 0.51 -2.60
N LYS A 32 5.36 1.65 -2.11
CA LYS A 32 4.63 2.51 -1.17
C LYS A 32 3.22 2.72 -1.71
N LEU A 33 2.19 2.53 -0.88
CA LEU A 33 0.81 2.73 -1.30
C LEU A 33 0.65 4.12 -1.94
N PRO A 34 0.14 4.20 -3.18
CA PRO A 34 0.02 5.47 -3.88
C PRO A 34 -0.98 6.39 -3.16
N ILE A 35 -0.58 7.65 -2.97
CA ILE A 35 -1.42 8.67 -2.34
C ILE A 35 -2.65 8.93 -3.20
N ASN A 36 -3.82 9.03 -2.58
CA ASN A 36 -5.14 9.25 -3.20
C ASN A 36 -5.59 8.14 -4.16
N ALA A 37 -4.85 7.04 -4.25
CA ALA A 37 -5.29 5.84 -4.95
C ALA A 37 -5.89 4.87 -3.94
N THR A 38 -6.95 4.18 -4.36
CA THR A 38 -7.63 3.18 -3.51
C THR A 38 -7.20 1.79 -3.92
N VAL A 39 -6.78 1.00 -2.92
CA VAL A 39 -6.41 -0.41 -3.06
C VAL A 39 -7.38 -1.25 -2.26
N GLN A 40 -7.71 -2.44 -2.74
CA GLN A 40 -8.52 -3.40 -1.99
C GLN A 40 -7.65 -4.52 -1.42
N HIS A 41 -7.86 -4.88 -0.15
CA HIS A 41 -7.14 -5.98 0.48
C HIS A 41 -8.01 -6.70 1.53
N PRO A 42 -7.96 -8.05 1.61
CA PRO A 42 -8.74 -8.80 2.61
C PRO A 42 -8.27 -8.54 4.06
N ASP A 43 -6.98 -8.26 4.25
CA ASP A 43 -6.37 -8.01 5.56
C ASP A 43 -5.72 -6.63 5.63
N LEU A 44 -6.25 -5.74 6.47
CA LEU A 44 -5.73 -4.39 6.64
C LEU A 44 -4.28 -4.36 7.17
N ALA A 45 -3.93 -5.25 8.10
CA ALA A 45 -2.61 -5.25 8.73
C ALA A 45 -1.52 -5.71 7.75
N GLU A 46 -1.85 -6.64 6.87
CA GLU A 46 -0.95 -7.05 5.78
C GLU A 46 -0.79 -5.95 4.74
N ALA A 47 -1.90 -5.29 4.36
CA ALA A 47 -1.87 -4.22 3.36
C ALA A 47 -1.02 -3.02 3.80
N LEU A 48 -0.99 -2.74 5.09
CA LEU A 48 -0.20 -1.66 5.69
C LEU A 48 1.15 -2.13 6.22
N ARG A 49 1.53 -3.39 5.98
CA ARG A 49 2.82 -3.92 6.43
C ARG A 49 3.96 -3.20 5.70
N GLY A 50 4.80 -2.54 6.47
CA GLY A 50 5.91 -1.73 5.94
C GLY A 50 5.48 -0.36 5.41
N GLU A 51 4.20 -0.01 5.52
CA GLU A 51 3.72 1.33 5.19
C GLU A 51 3.87 2.28 6.38
N SER A 52 4.01 3.56 6.05
CA SER A 52 3.95 4.66 7.02
C SER A 52 3.06 5.78 6.49
N GLY A 53 2.34 6.43 7.42
CA GLY A 53 1.49 7.57 7.14
C GLY A 53 0.06 7.39 7.62
N THR A 54 -0.83 8.18 7.04
CA THR A 54 -2.26 8.19 7.39
C THR A 54 -3.09 7.69 6.21
N PHE A 55 -4.05 6.83 6.51
CA PHE A 55 -4.89 6.12 5.56
C PHE A 55 -6.35 6.31 5.92
N PHE A 56 -7.18 6.45 4.90
CA PHE A 56 -8.61 6.28 5.02
C PHE A 56 -8.96 4.85 4.58
N CYS A 57 -9.59 4.10 5.48
CA CYS A 57 -9.96 2.71 5.25
C CYS A 57 -11.47 2.56 5.37
N GLN A 58 -12.08 1.75 4.51
CA GLN A 58 -13.51 1.45 4.55
C GLN A 58 -13.73 -0.06 4.54
N GLN A 59 -14.69 -0.51 5.34
CA GLN A 59 -15.17 -1.88 5.34
C GLN A 59 -16.65 -1.91 5.72
N GLY A 60 -17.49 -2.55 4.89
CA GLY A 60 -18.90 -2.77 5.23
C GLY A 60 -19.66 -1.47 5.49
N GLY A 61 -19.36 -0.42 4.72
CA GLY A 61 -19.98 0.90 4.85
C GLY A 61 -19.53 1.73 6.07
N GLN A 62 -18.56 1.25 6.87
CA GLN A 62 -17.93 2.02 7.94
C GLN A 62 -16.57 2.56 7.48
N GLY A 63 -16.34 3.87 7.63
CA GLY A 63 -15.05 4.50 7.40
C GLY A 63 -14.18 4.54 8.65
N PHE A 64 -12.87 4.49 8.46
CA PHE A 64 -11.85 4.54 9.49
C PHE A 64 -10.68 5.42 9.06
N ILE A 65 -10.11 6.16 10.00
CA ILE A 65 -8.79 6.76 9.84
C ILE A 65 -7.79 5.84 10.53
N VAL A 66 -6.82 5.37 9.76
CA VAL A 66 -5.79 4.43 10.17
C VAL A 66 -4.44 5.08 10.04
N THR A 67 -3.62 4.97 11.06
CA THR A 67 -2.24 5.46 11.03
C THR A 67 -1.32 4.25 11.07
N ALA A 68 -0.44 4.11 10.08
CA ALA A 68 0.62 3.11 10.06
C ALA A 68 1.97 3.79 10.29
N ALA A 69 2.91 3.08 10.90
CA ALA A 69 4.25 3.59 11.17
C ALA A 69 5.29 2.49 10.92
N GLU A 70 6.54 2.89 10.75
CA GLU A 70 7.63 1.92 10.63
C GLU A 70 7.66 1.01 11.88
N GLY A 71 7.67 -0.30 11.64
CA GLY A 71 7.58 -1.32 12.71
C GLY A 71 6.16 -1.62 13.23
N PHE A 72 5.15 -0.84 12.86
CA PHE A 72 3.74 -1.07 13.25
C PHE A 72 2.81 -0.92 12.05
N SER A 73 2.33 -2.04 11.51
CA SER A 73 1.33 -2.02 10.41
C SER A 73 0.10 -1.18 10.75
N ILE A 74 -0.33 -1.16 12.02
CA ILE A 74 -1.42 -0.32 12.51
C ILE A 74 -1.00 0.27 13.86
N LYS A 75 -0.65 1.56 13.87
CA LYS A 75 -0.36 2.32 15.08
C LYS A 75 -1.66 2.80 15.75
N SER A 76 -2.64 3.21 14.97
CA SER A 76 -3.97 3.58 15.47
C SER A 76 -5.06 3.36 14.42
N LEU A 77 -6.27 3.04 14.88
CA LEU A 77 -7.46 2.89 14.04
C LEU A 77 -8.64 3.57 14.72
N ARG A 78 -9.27 4.53 14.05
CA ARG A 78 -10.39 5.32 14.57
C ARG A 78 -11.57 5.28 13.60
N PRO A 79 -12.78 4.88 14.01
CA PRO A 79 -13.95 4.99 13.16
C PRO A 79 -14.29 6.46 12.90
N VAL A 80 -14.68 6.77 11.67
CA VAL A 80 -15.13 8.11 11.26
C VAL A 80 -16.43 8.04 10.48
N GLY A 81 -17.24 9.09 10.61
CA GLY A 81 -18.57 9.14 10.02
C GLY A 81 -19.56 8.17 10.67
N ARG A 82 -20.74 8.06 10.07
CA ARG A 82 -21.78 7.09 10.46
C ARG A 82 -21.70 5.90 9.52
N LYS A 83 -21.86 4.68 10.06
CA LYS A 83 -21.98 3.48 9.23
C LYS A 83 -23.18 3.63 8.29
N ILE A 84 -22.93 3.56 7.00
CA ILE A 84 -23.99 3.51 6.00
C ILE A 84 -24.37 2.03 5.86
N MET A 85 -25.53 1.65 6.42
CA MET A 85 -26.12 0.34 6.16
C MET A 85 -26.99 0.44 4.92
N GLU A 86 -26.52 -0.14 3.81
CA GLU A 86 -27.40 -0.36 2.66
C GLU A 86 -28.32 -1.56 2.96
N ALA A 87 -29.62 -1.40 2.68
CA ALA A 87 -30.68 -2.34 3.04
C ALA A 87 -30.64 -3.69 2.29
N ASN A 88 -29.60 -3.95 1.50
CA ASN A 88 -29.51 -5.10 0.58
C ASN A 88 -28.33 -6.05 0.83
N VAL A 89 -27.65 -5.97 1.99
CA VAL A 89 -26.61 -6.94 2.39
C VAL A 89 -27.26 -8.18 3.05
N LEU A 90 -28.29 -8.72 2.43
CA LEU A 90 -28.80 -10.05 2.79
C LEU A 90 -27.93 -11.05 2.02
N LEU A 91 -27.11 -11.85 2.70
CA LEU A 91 -26.39 -13.04 2.17
C LEU A 91 -24.93 -12.87 1.65
N GLN A 92 -24.09 -11.99 2.21
CA GLN A 92 -22.63 -12.13 1.99
C GLN A 92 -21.98 -12.88 3.16
N SER A 93 -21.65 -14.16 2.93
CA SER A 93 -20.91 -15.02 3.87
C SER A 93 -19.40 -14.79 3.86
N THR A 94 -18.89 -14.02 2.89
CA THR A 94 -17.49 -13.63 2.80
C THR A 94 -17.30 -12.25 3.42
N PRO A 95 -16.34 -12.05 4.33
CA PRO A 95 -16.01 -10.73 4.85
C PRO A 95 -15.61 -9.80 3.71
N GLU A 96 -16.21 -8.60 3.68
CA GLU A 96 -15.90 -7.59 2.66
C GLU A 96 -14.43 -7.16 2.76
N PRO A 97 -13.70 -7.07 1.63
CA PRO A 97 -12.33 -6.59 1.64
C PRO A 97 -12.27 -5.13 2.10
N TRP A 98 -11.15 -4.72 2.67
CA TRP A 98 -10.88 -3.34 3.00
C TRP A 98 -10.61 -2.53 1.75
N ALA A 99 -11.28 -1.40 1.58
CA ALA A 99 -10.83 -0.35 0.66
C ALA A 99 -9.90 0.60 1.41
N ILE A 100 -8.68 0.80 0.91
CA ILE A 100 -7.60 1.51 1.60
C ILE A 100 -7.08 2.61 0.69
N THR A 101 -7.12 3.86 1.15
CA THR A 101 -6.62 5.03 0.44
C THR A 101 -5.59 5.73 1.31
N LYS A 102 -4.36 5.88 0.81
CA LYS A 102 -3.35 6.69 1.51
C LYS A 102 -3.67 8.16 1.34
N ILE A 103 -3.85 8.88 2.44
CA ILE A 103 -4.23 10.31 2.43
C ILE A 103 -3.09 11.22 2.90
N SER A 104 -2.09 10.68 3.61
CA SER A 104 -0.87 11.41 3.97
C SER A 104 0.31 10.46 4.14
N GLU A 105 1.51 10.95 3.83
CA GLU A 105 2.76 10.27 4.21
C GLU A 105 3.11 10.50 5.68
N ASP A 106 2.62 11.59 6.26
CA ASP A 106 2.84 11.91 7.66
C ASP A 106 1.99 11.02 8.56
N VAL A 107 2.63 10.55 9.63
CA VAL A 107 1.98 9.84 10.73
C VAL A 107 1.26 10.86 11.59
N LEU A 108 -0.01 11.11 11.31
CA LEU A 108 -0.81 12.03 12.09
C LEU A 108 -1.23 11.36 13.40
N GLU A 109 -0.77 11.94 14.51
CA GLU A 109 -1.18 11.54 15.86
C GLU A 109 -2.49 12.26 16.21
N PHE A 110 -3.61 11.58 15.97
CA PHE A 110 -4.90 12.06 16.46
C PHE A 110 -4.96 11.82 17.96
N GLY A 111 -4.45 12.78 18.73
CA GLY A 111 -4.60 12.82 20.19
C GLY A 111 -6.02 12.45 20.59
N ALA A 112 -6.15 11.65 21.64
CA ALA A 112 -7.42 11.48 22.30
C ALA A 112 -7.93 12.90 22.60
N VAL A 113 -9.04 13.29 21.98
CA VAL A 113 -9.70 14.55 22.33
C VAL A 113 -9.86 14.45 23.85
N PRO A 114 -9.30 15.37 24.66
CA PRO A 114 -9.58 15.34 26.08
C PRO A 114 -11.09 15.45 26.19
N GLN A 115 -11.75 14.38 26.64
CA GLN A 115 -13.15 14.46 26.98
C GLN A 115 -13.24 15.60 27.99
N SER A 116 -13.85 16.70 27.60
CA SER A 116 -14.13 17.81 28.51
C SER A 116 -14.85 17.20 29.70
N PRO A 117 -14.43 17.45 30.96
CA PRO A 117 -15.15 16.97 32.12
C PRO A 117 -16.58 17.47 31.98
N ARG A 118 -17.50 16.53 31.77
CA ARG A 118 -18.94 16.77 31.67
C ARG A 118 -19.29 17.59 32.91
N GLN A 119 -19.60 18.88 32.76
CA GLN A 119 -19.93 19.74 33.90
C GLN A 119 -21.05 19.05 34.69
N GLN A 120 -20.72 18.65 35.92
CA GLN A 120 -21.71 18.13 36.86
C GLN A 120 -22.74 19.25 37.05
N ARG A 121 -23.97 18.95 36.65
CA ARG A 121 -25.14 19.78 36.94
C ARG A 121 -25.25 19.87 38.46
N ALA A 122 -25.05 21.07 39.01
CA ALA A 122 -25.33 21.35 40.41
C ALA A 122 -26.81 21.04 40.69
N ALA A 123 -27.05 20.31 41.78
CA ALA A 123 -28.36 20.00 42.32
C ALA A 123 -28.98 21.23 43.00
#